data_AF-A0A8A3S289-F1
#
_entry.id   AF-A0A8A3S289-F1
#
_cell.length_a   1.000
_cell.length_b   1.000
_cell.length_c   1.000
_cell.angle_alpha   90.00
_cell.angle_beta   90.00
_cell.angle_gamma   90.00
#
_symmetry.space_group_name_H-M   'P 1'
#
loop_
_entity.id
_entity.type
_entity.pdbx_description
1 polymer ?
#
loop_
_entity_poly.entity_id
_entity_poly.type
_entity_poly.pdbx_seq_one_letter_code
_entity_poly.pdbx_strand_id
1 'polypeptide(L)'
;MTSSNHMAIQRLTRLLPASLLAGLLGGGLWIFLGTYVNAWCWDDIICFNHSIFDSISELQYIVLTILVLFLAGMLAVALQQGEVGSQAQAVFAGGVSGCMVFLINMVHSEILDLFSHGSTDPVGHLIFKASIIIIYTLPLLFLTLMVAVLAVLGALVLFSSQEKVNTPEENARASRLVLSSIILLILTFVALPPLVAHLMIGAGMIEVSSSVALIGTFISLEHTAPDTIVLTALEVPATSALADPPYSVYINGFHGVDVSNTSAAAASGLAITVEPANGLQAVEGSKATWKGAVFEDNSTPVSVTVIAHGTDGSDIELVVLDHNVQD
;
A
#
# COMPACT_ATOMS: atom_id res chain seq x y z
N MET A 1 22.35 25.70 -42.74
CA MET A 1 21.95 24.56 -41.88
C MET A 1 22.28 24.76 -40.39
N THR A 2 23.26 25.58 -39.99
CA THR A 2 23.68 25.79 -38.58
C THR A 2 22.74 26.65 -37.73
N SER A 3 22.03 27.63 -38.32
CA SER A 3 21.11 28.53 -37.60
C SER A 3 19.87 27.83 -37.01
N SER A 4 19.32 26.82 -37.71
CA SER A 4 18.14 26.06 -37.27
C SER A 4 18.42 25.22 -36.02
N ASN A 5 19.57 24.54 -35.98
CA ASN A 5 19.95 23.69 -34.85
C ASN A 5 20.22 24.50 -33.59
N HIS A 6 20.77 25.71 -33.73
CA HIS A 6 21.05 26.58 -32.60
C HIS A 6 19.76 27.11 -31.96
N MET A 7 18.77 27.49 -32.77
CA MET A 7 17.44 27.88 -32.29
C MET A 7 16.68 26.72 -31.64
N ALA A 8 16.81 25.50 -32.17
CA ALA A 8 16.18 24.31 -31.59
C ALA A 8 16.75 23.97 -30.20
N ILE A 9 18.08 23.97 -30.06
CA ILE A 9 18.76 23.70 -28.78
C ILE A 9 18.41 24.75 -27.73
N GLN A 10 18.39 26.04 -28.12
CA GLN A 10 18.08 27.13 -27.20
C GLN A 10 16.61 27.10 -26.72
N ARG A 11 15.68 26.62 -27.55
CA ARG A 11 14.30 26.38 -27.13
C ARG A 11 14.21 25.19 -26.18
N LEU A 12 14.98 24.12 -26.43
CA LEU A 12 14.98 22.92 -25.59
C LEU A 12 15.52 23.21 -24.18
N THR A 13 16.62 23.95 -24.06
CA THR A 13 17.21 24.33 -22.77
C THR A 13 16.30 25.24 -21.94
N ARG A 14 15.42 26.00 -22.58
CA ARG A 14 14.45 26.87 -21.90
C ARG A 14 13.23 26.10 -21.37
N LEU A 15 12.76 25.10 -22.10
CA LEU A 15 11.55 24.31 -21.75
C LEU A 15 11.83 23.24 -20.69
N LEU A 16 13.07 22.72 -20.64
CA LEU A 16 13.44 21.60 -19.80
C LEU A 16 13.23 21.86 -18.29
N PRO A 17 13.68 22.98 -17.69
CA PRO A 17 13.59 23.17 -16.24
C PRO A 17 12.14 23.21 -15.74
N ALA A 18 11.26 23.89 -16.46
CA ALA A 18 9.84 23.96 -16.10
C ALA A 18 9.15 22.59 -16.19
N SER A 19 9.50 21.79 -17.20
CA SER A 19 8.94 20.44 -17.39
C SER A 19 9.42 19.48 -16.30
N LEU A 20 10.69 19.56 -15.90
CA LEU A 20 11.25 18.79 -14.79
C LEU A 20 10.61 19.18 -13.45
N LEU A 21 10.42 20.48 -13.21
CA LEU A 21 9.75 20.98 -12.00
C LEU A 21 8.30 20.50 -11.95
N ALA A 22 7.57 20.57 -13.06
CA ALA A 22 6.20 20.08 -13.14
C ALA A 22 6.11 18.58 -12.85
N GLY A 23 7.04 17.79 -13.40
CA GLY A 23 7.10 16.35 -13.13
C GLY A 23 7.49 16.02 -11.69
N LEU A 24 8.37 16.81 -11.08
CA LEU A 24 8.72 16.66 -9.66
C LEU A 24 7.53 16.95 -8.75
N LEU A 25 6.79 18.04 -9.01
CA LEU A 25 5.58 18.37 -8.27
C LEU A 25 4.48 17.32 -8.47
N GLY A 26 4.29 16.85 -9.71
CA GLY A 26 3.34 15.78 -10.03
C GLY A 26 3.70 14.46 -9.36
N GLY A 27 4.98 14.06 -9.38
CA GLY A 27 5.45 12.83 -8.74
C GLY A 27 5.35 12.89 -7.22
N GLY A 28 5.74 14.02 -6.62
CA GLY A 28 5.56 14.24 -5.19
C GLY A 28 4.09 14.21 -4.77
N LEU A 29 3.20 14.83 -5.55
CA LEU A 29 1.76 14.77 -5.31
C LEU A 29 1.23 13.34 -5.44
N TRP A 30 1.66 12.59 -6.46
CA TRP A 30 1.24 11.20 -6.63
C TRP A 30 1.62 10.34 -5.43
N ILE A 31 2.88 10.41 -4.99
CA ILE A 31 3.35 9.69 -3.80
C ILE A 31 2.54 10.11 -2.59
N PHE A 32 2.40 11.42 -2.35
CA PHE A 32 1.64 11.93 -1.22
C PHE A 32 0.20 11.41 -1.22
N LEU A 33 -0.50 11.47 -2.35
CA LEU A 33 -1.87 10.99 -2.46
C LEU A 33 -1.95 9.46 -2.30
N GLY A 34 -1.03 8.71 -2.90
CA GLY A 34 -0.99 7.24 -2.77
C GLY A 34 -0.81 6.81 -1.33
N THR A 35 0.19 7.38 -0.64
CA THR A 35 0.44 7.07 0.78
C THR A 35 -0.70 7.58 1.67
N TYR A 36 -1.21 8.78 1.44
CA TYR A 36 -2.28 9.37 2.26
C TYR A 36 -3.59 8.60 2.11
N VAL A 37 -4.04 8.36 0.87
CA VAL A 37 -5.29 7.64 0.61
C VAL A 37 -5.21 6.21 1.14
N ASN A 38 -4.09 5.50 0.96
CA ASN A 38 -3.98 4.16 1.52
C ASN A 38 -4.00 4.17 3.05
N ALA A 39 -3.03 4.85 3.66
CA ALA A 39 -2.80 4.78 5.10
C ALA A 39 -3.91 5.42 5.95
N TRP A 40 -4.53 6.50 5.47
CA TRP A 40 -5.51 7.24 6.26
C TRP A 40 -6.96 6.93 5.89
N CYS A 41 -7.21 6.34 4.74
CA CYS A 41 -8.58 6.13 4.27
C CYS A 41 -8.97 4.66 4.08
N TRP A 42 -8.01 3.78 3.77
CA TRP A 42 -8.31 2.38 3.46
C TRP A 42 -7.79 1.39 4.51
N ASP A 43 -6.63 1.63 5.11
CA ASP A 43 -6.03 0.72 6.09
C ASP A 43 -7.00 0.39 7.24
N ASP A 44 -7.72 1.37 7.78
CA ASP A 44 -8.67 1.18 8.90
C ASP A 44 -9.92 0.35 8.53
N ILE A 45 -10.23 0.20 7.24
CA ILE A 45 -11.45 -0.46 6.77
C ILE A 45 -11.18 -1.72 5.93
N ILE A 46 -9.92 -2.13 5.81
CA ILE A 46 -9.51 -3.28 5.00
C ILE A 46 -10.09 -4.62 5.50
N CYS A 47 -10.44 -4.70 6.79
CA CYS A 47 -11.05 -5.86 7.43
C CYS A 47 -12.54 -6.04 7.08
N PHE A 48 -13.19 -5.02 6.50
CA PHE A 48 -14.56 -5.08 6.02
C PHE A 48 -14.58 -5.48 4.55
N ASN A 49 -15.64 -6.16 4.07
CA ASN A 49 -15.82 -6.70 2.71
C ASN A 49 -14.68 -6.38 1.71
N HIS A 50 -13.55 -7.07 1.89
CA HIS A 50 -12.26 -6.66 1.38
C HIS A 50 -12.25 -6.56 -0.14
N SER A 51 -12.91 -7.50 -0.82
CA SER A 51 -12.98 -7.52 -2.28
C SER A 51 -13.64 -6.27 -2.86
N ILE A 52 -14.69 -5.74 -2.23
CA ILE A 52 -15.36 -4.52 -2.69
C ILE A 52 -14.48 -3.31 -2.45
N PHE A 53 -13.90 -3.17 -1.25
CA PHE A 53 -13.08 -2.01 -0.92
C PHE A 53 -11.74 -1.98 -1.64
N ASP A 54 -11.11 -3.13 -1.85
CA ASP A 54 -9.91 -3.27 -2.65
C ASP A 54 -10.19 -2.83 -4.09
N SER A 55 -11.28 -3.31 -4.70
CA SER A 55 -11.70 -2.86 -6.05
C SER A 55 -11.96 -1.35 -6.13
N ILE A 56 -12.57 -0.76 -5.10
CA ILE A 56 -12.83 0.69 -5.05
C ILE A 56 -11.53 1.46 -4.86
N SER A 57 -10.65 1.00 -3.97
CA SER A 57 -9.34 1.59 -3.70
C SER A 57 -8.45 1.54 -4.95
N GLU A 58 -8.37 0.40 -5.63
CA GLU A 58 -7.66 0.24 -6.90
C GLU A 58 -8.21 1.20 -7.97
N LEU A 59 -9.54 1.26 -8.14
CA LEU A 59 -10.16 2.17 -9.10
C LEU A 59 -9.86 3.64 -8.77
N GLN A 60 -9.98 4.01 -7.49
CA GLN A 60 -9.65 5.35 -7.02
C GLN A 60 -8.18 5.67 -7.31
N TYR A 61 -7.26 4.75 -7.01
CA TYR A 61 -5.84 4.91 -7.25
C TYR A 61 -5.51 5.08 -8.74
N ILE A 62 -6.13 4.28 -9.61
CA ILE A 62 -5.99 4.40 -11.07
C ILE A 62 -6.47 5.78 -11.55
N VAL A 63 -7.65 6.20 -11.11
CA VAL A 63 -8.24 7.49 -11.52
C VAL A 63 -7.37 8.66 -11.02
N LEU A 64 -6.93 8.64 -9.77
CA LEU A 64 -6.03 9.65 -9.22
C LEU A 64 -4.71 9.71 -9.97
N THR A 65 -4.14 8.54 -10.32
CA THR A 65 -2.92 8.45 -11.12
C THR A 65 -3.10 9.15 -12.47
N ILE A 66 -4.19 8.85 -13.19
CA ILE A 66 -4.50 9.51 -14.47
C ILE A 66 -4.61 11.02 -14.29
N LEU A 67 -5.35 11.49 -13.28
CA LEU A 67 -5.57 12.91 -13.03
C LEU A 67 -4.28 13.65 -12.66
N VAL A 68 -3.42 13.06 -11.83
CA VAL A 68 -2.12 13.65 -11.45
C VAL A 68 -1.19 13.74 -12.66
N LEU A 69 -1.18 12.74 -13.54
CA LEU A 69 -0.39 12.77 -14.77
C LEU A 69 -0.88 13.84 -15.74
N PHE A 70 -2.20 13.96 -15.90
CA PHE A 70 -2.79 15.08 -16.64
C PHE A 70 -2.38 16.43 -16.04
N LEU A 71 -2.46 16.56 -14.71
CA LEU A 71 -2.08 17.78 -14.00
C LEU A 71 -0.60 18.13 -14.20
N ALA A 72 0.30 17.14 -14.11
CA ALA A 72 1.72 17.33 -14.34
C ALA A 72 2.00 17.83 -15.77
N GLY A 73 1.35 17.22 -16.75
CA GLY A 73 1.40 17.65 -18.15
C GLY A 73 0.92 19.08 -18.39
N MET A 74 -0.25 19.44 -17.83
CA MET A 74 -0.76 20.80 -17.89
C MET A 74 0.17 21.79 -17.19
N LEU A 75 0.70 21.43 -16.02
CA LEU A 75 1.60 22.28 -15.24
C LEU A 75 2.90 22.55 -16.01
N ALA A 76 3.43 21.57 -16.75
CA ALA A 76 4.60 21.76 -17.60
C ALA A 76 4.41 22.88 -18.63
N VAL A 77 3.22 22.94 -19.25
CA VAL A 77 2.85 24.01 -20.19
C VAL A 77 2.54 25.32 -19.46
N ALA A 78 1.83 25.26 -18.33
CA ALA A 78 1.45 26.45 -17.55
C ALA A 78 2.67 27.22 -17.02
N LEU A 79 3.67 26.51 -16.50
CA LEU A 79 4.91 27.10 -15.97
C LEU A 79 5.75 27.80 -17.04
N GLN A 80 5.54 27.47 -18.31
CA GLN A 80 6.24 28.07 -19.44
C GLN A 80 5.59 29.38 -19.92
N GLN A 81 4.52 29.87 -19.26
CA GLN A 81 3.95 31.22 -19.45
C GLN A 81 3.71 31.66 -20.91
N GLY A 82 3.32 30.73 -21.79
CA GLY A 82 3.06 31.03 -23.21
C GLY A 82 4.28 30.99 -24.12
N GLU A 83 5.44 30.55 -23.62
CA GLU A 83 6.64 30.30 -24.44
C GLU A 83 6.51 29.06 -25.33
N VAL A 84 5.50 28.24 -25.10
CA VAL A 84 5.11 27.11 -25.95
C VAL A 84 4.44 27.64 -27.21
N GLY A 85 5.21 27.72 -28.29
CA GLY A 85 4.75 28.23 -29.58
C GLY A 85 4.23 27.14 -30.53
N SER A 86 4.26 25.86 -30.14
CA SER A 86 3.77 24.77 -30.99
C SER A 86 3.33 23.54 -30.21
N GLN A 87 2.45 22.73 -30.82
CA GLN A 87 2.03 21.44 -30.28
C GLN A 87 3.21 20.50 -29.99
N ALA A 88 4.23 20.49 -30.84
CA ALA A 88 5.43 19.67 -30.63
C ALA A 88 6.18 20.04 -29.33
N GLN A 89 6.20 21.32 -28.97
CA GLN A 89 6.78 21.78 -27.71
C GLN A 89 5.92 21.39 -26.50
N ALA A 90 4.60 21.44 -26.62
CA ALA A 90 3.68 20.96 -25.59
C ALA A 90 3.84 19.45 -25.35
N VAL A 91 3.92 18.65 -26.41
CA VAL A 91 4.19 17.21 -26.34
C VAL A 91 5.53 16.94 -25.66
N PHE A 92 6.58 17.67 -26.03
CA PHE A 92 7.88 17.53 -25.39
C PHE A 92 7.82 17.84 -23.89
N ALA A 93 7.20 18.97 -23.51
CA ALA A 93 7.08 19.38 -22.11
C ALA A 93 6.28 18.36 -21.28
N GLY A 94 5.14 17.89 -21.80
CA GLY A 94 4.32 16.86 -21.16
C GLY A 94 5.06 15.52 -21.03
N GLY A 95 5.74 15.08 -22.09
CA GLY A 95 6.51 13.84 -22.09
C GLY A 95 7.65 13.84 -21.07
N VAL A 96 8.43 14.93 -21.02
CA VAL A 96 9.50 15.09 -20.01
C VAL A 96 8.92 15.09 -18.59
N SER A 97 7.82 15.81 -18.37
CA SER A 97 7.15 15.84 -17.08
C SER A 97 6.66 14.44 -16.66
N GLY A 98 6.03 13.69 -17.56
CA GLY A 98 5.56 12.32 -17.28
C GLY A 98 6.71 11.36 -16.96
N CYS A 99 7.80 11.40 -17.74
CA CYS A 99 9.00 10.61 -17.45
C CYS A 99 9.58 10.95 -16.07
N MET A 100 9.55 12.23 -15.68
CA MET A 100 10.02 12.66 -14.36
C MET A 100 9.11 12.17 -13.23
N VAL A 101 7.78 12.17 -13.42
CA VAL A 101 6.83 11.56 -12.46
C VAL A 101 7.16 10.08 -12.25
N PHE A 102 7.37 9.34 -13.33
CA PHE A 102 7.74 7.92 -13.27
C PHE A 102 9.06 7.71 -12.51
N LEU A 103 10.07 8.54 -12.80
CA LEU A 103 11.38 8.46 -12.14
C LEU A 103 11.27 8.72 -10.63
N ILE A 104 10.47 9.71 -10.22
CA ILE A 104 10.22 9.99 -8.80
C ILE A 104 9.54 8.82 -8.11
N ASN A 105 8.54 8.18 -8.74
CA ASN A 105 7.90 6.99 -8.18
C ASN A 105 8.90 5.84 -8.05
N MET A 106 9.69 5.57 -9.08
CA MET A 106 10.75 4.56 -9.00
C MET A 106 11.69 4.81 -7.81
N VAL A 107 12.18 6.04 -7.64
CA VAL A 107 13.06 6.40 -6.51
C VAL A 107 12.36 6.16 -5.18
N HIS A 108 11.08 6.50 -5.07
CA HIS A 108 10.31 6.26 -3.85
C HIS A 108 10.15 4.77 -3.52
N SER A 109 9.82 3.93 -4.51
CA SER A 109 9.74 2.48 -4.34
C SER A 109 11.08 1.87 -3.90
N GLU A 110 12.19 2.35 -4.44
CA GLU A 110 13.53 1.91 -4.04
C GLU A 110 13.86 2.31 -2.60
N ILE A 111 13.45 3.51 -2.17
CA ILE A 111 13.62 3.96 -0.79
C ILE A 111 12.80 3.09 0.17
N LEU A 112 11.53 2.80 -0.17
CA LEU A 112 10.67 1.93 0.65
C LEU A 112 11.26 0.53 0.78
N ASP A 113 11.72 -0.05 -0.33
CA ASP A 113 12.30 -1.40 -0.36
C ASP A 113 13.58 -1.49 0.49
N LEU A 114 14.41 -0.45 0.45
CA LEU A 114 15.62 -0.36 1.28
C LEU A 114 15.28 -0.33 2.77
N PHE A 115 14.26 0.44 3.15
CA PHE A 115 13.83 0.54 4.55
C PHE A 115 13.09 -0.70 5.05
N SER A 116 12.34 -1.40 4.19
CA SER A 116 11.58 -2.59 4.58
C SER A 116 12.45 -3.84 4.73
N HIS A 117 13.47 -4.01 3.88
CA HIS A 117 14.28 -5.23 3.88
C HIS A 117 15.58 -5.14 4.68
N GLY A 118 16.01 -3.96 5.11
CA GLY A 118 17.16 -3.78 6.02
C GLY A 118 18.43 -4.55 5.62
N SER A 119 18.64 -4.76 4.30
CA SER A 119 19.56 -5.77 3.79
C SER A 119 20.99 -5.58 4.33
N THR A 120 21.48 -6.59 5.04
CA THR A 120 22.84 -6.65 5.58
C THR A 120 23.89 -7.07 4.53
N ASP A 121 23.47 -7.53 3.34
CA ASP A 121 24.33 -7.83 2.20
C ASP A 121 24.07 -6.88 1.01
N PRO A 122 24.91 -5.85 0.81
CA PRO A 122 24.74 -4.89 -0.27
C PRO A 122 25.04 -5.49 -1.66
N VAL A 123 25.81 -6.57 -1.76
CA VAL A 123 26.20 -7.17 -3.04
C VAL A 123 25.08 -8.08 -3.56
N GLY A 124 24.52 -8.93 -2.70
CA GLY A 124 23.35 -9.74 -3.03
C GLY A 124 22.15 -8.88 -3.43
N HIS A 125 21.91 -7.78 -2.72
CA HIS A 125 20.85 -6.83 -3.05
C HIS A 125 21.07 -6.16 -4.42
N LEU A 126 22.30 -5.73 -4.73
CA LEU A 126 22.62 -5.14 -6.03
C LEU A 126 22.40 -6.11 -7.20
N ILE A 127 22.78 -7.38 -7.03
CA ILE A 127 22.57 -8.42 -8.06
C ILE A 127 21.07 -8.67 -8.26
N PHE A 128 20.30 -8.84 -7.19
CA PHE A 128 18.85 -9.01 -7.24
C PHE A 128 18.16 -7.84 -7.97
N LYS A 129 18.53 -6.60 -7.63
CA LYS A 129 18.01 -5.40 -8.28
C LYS A 129 18.37 -5.31 -9.76
N ALA A 130 19.62 -5.59 -10.13
CA ALA A 130 20.04 -5.63 -11.51
C ALA A 130 19.25 -6.70 -12.31
N SER A 131 19.01 -7.87 -11.71
CA SER A 131 18.17 -8.92 -12.30
C SER A 131 16.73 -8.48 -12.51
N ILE A 132 16.12 -7.81 -11.51
CA ILE A 132 14.78 -7.22 -11.65
C ILE A 132 14.74 -6.21 -12.80
N ILE A 133 15.69 -5.27 -12.86
CA ILE A 133 15.72 -4.25 -13.92
C ILE A 133 15.79 -4.92 -15.29
N ILE A 134 16.67 -5.91 -15.48
CA ILE A 134 16.82 -6.61 -16.76
C ILE A 134 15.53 -7.36 -17.15
N ILE A 135 14.93 -8.09 -16.20
CA ILE A 135 13.70 -8.87 -16.44
C ILE A 135 12.52 -7.95 -16.76
N TYR A 136 12.41 -6.83 -16.05
CA TYR A 136 11.29 -5.89 -16.16
C TYR A 136 11.58 -4.69 -17.07
N THR A 137 12.70 -4.66 -17.80
CA THR A 137 13.08 -3.51 -18.65
C THR A 137 11.97 -3.16 -19.65
N LEU A 138 11.45 -4.17 -20.35
CA LEU A 138 10.37 -3.98 -21.34
C LEU A 138 9.06 -3.49 -20.69
N PRO A 139 8.56 -4.14 -19.61
CA PRO A 139 7.42 -3.62 -18.83
C PRO A 139 7.61 -2.19 -18.32
N LEU A 140 8.79 -1.87 -17.76
CA LEU A 140 9.11 -0.54 -17.23
C LEU A 140 9.14 0.51 -18.33
N LEU A 141 9.69 0.18 -19.50
CA LEU A 141 9.66 1.05 -20.68
C LEU A 141 8.22 1.32 -21.13
N PHE A 142 7.41 0.27 -21.22
CA PHE A 142 6.00 0.39 -21.59
C PHE A 142 5.22 1.26 -20.60
N LEU A 143 5.44 1.06 -19.30
CA LEU A 143 4.83 1.85 -18.25
C LEU A 143 5.27 3.32 -18.33
N THR A 144 6.57 3.58 -18.52
CA THR A 144 7.11 4.93 -18.71
C THR A 144 6.45 5.64 -19.90
N LEU A 145 6.27 4.92 -21.01
CA LEU A 145 5.59 5.42 -22.21
C LEU A 145 4.13 5.78 -21.93
N MET A 146 3.39 4.91 -21.22
CA MET A 146 2.00 5.18 -20.84
C MET A 146 1.88 6.42 -19.96
N VAL A 147 2.77 6.55 -18.96
CA VAL A 147 2.82 7.71 -18.07
C VAL A 147 3.13 8.99 -18.86
N ALA A 148 4.10 8.94 -19.77
CA ALA A 148 4.44 10.06 -20.65
C ALA A 148 3.27 10.44 -21.56
N VAL A 149 2.56 9.47 -22.15
CA VAL A 149 1.39 9.73 -23.01
C VAL A 149 0.28 10.45 -22.23
N LEU A 150 -0.02 10.02 -21.00
CA LEU A 150 -1.04 10.68 -20.17
C LEU A 150 -0.66 12.13 -19.84
N ALA A 151 0.62 12.38 -19.52
CA ALA A 151 1.11 13.74 -19.31
C ALA A 151 1.10 14.57 -20.61
N VAL A 152 1.41 13.98 -21.76
CA VAL A 152 1.27 14.63 -23.07
C VAL A 152 -0.18 15.04 -23.34
N LEU A 153 -1.16 14.19 -23.02
CA LEU A 153 -2.57 14.52 -23.18
C LEU A 153 -2.96 15.72 -22.31
N GLY A 154 -2.52 15.75 -21.05
CA GLY A 154 -2.69 16.92 -20.18
C GLY A 154 -2.09 18.20 -20.78
N ALA A 155 -0.84 18.13 -21.25
CA ALA A 155 -0.15 19.26 -21.88
C ALA A 155 -0.92 19.79 -23.12
N LEU A 156 -1.42 18.89 -23.97
CA LEU A 156 -2.20 19.23 -25.15
C LEU A 156 -3.57 19.84 -24.82
N VAL A 157 -4.24 19.35 -23.78
CA VAL A 157 -5.52 19.93 -23.31
C VAL A 157 -5.33 21.38 -22.89
N LEU A 158 -4.30 21.67 -22.09
CA LEU A 158 -4.03 23.04 -21.69
C LEU A 158 -3.64 23.87 -22.91
N PHE A 159 -2.68 23.43 -23.72
CA PHE A 159 -2.23 24.15 -24.92
C PHE A 159 -3.40 24.51 -25.86
N SER A 160 -4.29 23.55 -26.16
CA SER A 160 -5.46 23.79 -27.01
C SER A 160 -6.44 24.80 -26.39
N SER A 161 -6.58 24.83 -25.06
CA SER A 161 -7.41 25.82 -24.39
C SER A 161 -6.84 27.23 -24.50
N GLN A 162 -5.51 27.36 -24.50
CA GLN A 162 -4.79 28.63 -24.63
C GLN A 162 -4.85 29.15 -26.08
N GLU A 163 -4.72 28.26 -27.07
CA GLU A 163 -4.72 28.59 -28.50
C GLU A 163 -6.05 29.17 -28.99
N LYS A 164 -7.17 28.80 -28.35
CA LYS A 164 -8.53 29.27 -28.72
C LYS A 164 -8.82 30.72 -28.33
N VAL A 165 -7.90 31.39 -27.64
CA VAL A 165 -8.15 32.65 -26.97
C VAL A 165 -7.26 33.75 -27.52
N ASN A 166 -7.85 34.91 -27.83
CA ASN A 166 -7.17 35.99 -28.54
C ASN A 166 -6.38 36.94 -27.63
N THR A 167 -6.68 36.95 -26.31
CA THR A 167 -6.04 37.88 -25.36
C THR A 167 -5.27 37.16 -24.25
N PRO A 168 -4.15 37.73 -23.75
CA PRO A 168 -3.36 37.14 -22.67
C PRO A 168 -4.15 36.94 -21.36
N GLU A 169 -5.06 37.86 -21.03
CA GLU A 169 -5.87 37.79 -19.80
C GLU A 169 -6.90 36.66 -19.86
N GLU A 170 -7.59 36.51 -20.98
CA GLU A 170 -8.54 35.41 -21.17
C GLU A 170 -7.81 34.05 -21.20
N ASN A 171 -6.59 33.99 -21.77
CA ASN A 171 -5.76 32.79 -21.78
C ASN A 171 -5.38 32.38 -20.33
N ALA A 172 -4.94 33.34 -19.51
CA ALA A 172 -4.65 33.11 -18.11
C ALA A 172 -5.90 32.62 -17.34
N ARG A 173 -7.08 33.18 -17.65
CA ARG A 173 -8.35 32.76 -17.04
C ARG A 173 -8.76 31.33 -17.45
N ALA A 174 -8.68 31.01 -18.74
CA ALA A 174 -8.98 29.67 -19.25
C ALA A 174 -8.03 28.62 -18.66
N SER A 175 -6.74 28.93 -18.61
CA SER A 175 -5.72 28.05 -18.02
C SER A 175 -6.01 27.75 -16.54
N ARG A 176 -6.32 28.80 -15.75
CA ARG A 176 -6.69 28.64 -14.35
C ARG A 176 -7.94 27.79 -14.19
N LEU A 177 -8.97 28.02 -15.01
CA LEU A 177 -10.22 27.25 -14.94
C LEU A 177 -9.97 25.76 -15.18
N VAL A 178 -9.21 25.40 -16.22
CA VAL A 178 -8.90 24.01 -16.56
C VAL A 178 -8.07 23.36 -15.45
N LEU A 179 -7.00 24.02 -14.99
CA LEU A 179 -6.16 23.54 -13.89
C LEU A 179 -6.98 23.35 -12.60
N SER A 180 -7.76 24.35 -12.19
CA SER A 180 -8.62 24.29 -11.01
C SER A 180 -9.68 23.18 -11.13
N SER A 181 -10.19 22.90 -12.33
CA SER A 181 -11.16 21.83 -12.54
C SER A 181 -10.55 20.45 -12.29
N ILE A 182 -9.33 20.21 -12.79
CA ILE A 182 -8.62 18.95 -12.53
C ILE A 182 -8.23 18.83 -11.05
N ILE A 183 -7.79 19.91 -10.41
CA ILE A 183 -7.51 19.92 -8.96
C ILE A 183 -8.79 19.59 -8.18
N LEU A 184 -9.93 20.17 -8.54
CA LEU A 184 -11.20 19.87 -7.90
C LEU A 184 -11.61 18.40 -8.07
N LEU A 185 -11.39 17.82 -9.26
CA LEU A 185 -11.63 16.40 -9.50
C LEU A 185 -10.72 15.53 -8.63
N ILE A 186 -9.43 15.85 -8.53
CA ILE A 186 -8.50 15.15 -7.63
C ILE A 186 -9.03 15.20 -6.19
N LEU A 187 -9.36 16.39 -5.67
CA LEU A 187 -9.89 16.54 -4.31
C LEU A 187 -11.18 15.73 -4.11
N THR A 188 -12.07 15.73 -5.10
CA THR A 188 -13.32 14.96 -5.06
C THR A 188 -13.03 13.47 -4.99
N PHE A 189 -12.13 12.95 -5.84
CA PHE A 189 -11.77 11.54 -5.84
C PHE A 189 -10.94 11.12 -4.63
N VAL A 190 -10.20 12.02 -4.00
CA VAL A 190 -9.51 11.75 -2.73
C VAL A 190 -10.53 11.58 -1.60
N ALA A 191 -11.53 12.46 -1.50
CA ALA A 191 -12.43 12.50 -0.36
C ALA A 191 -13.68 11.60 -0.48
N LEU A 192 -14.31 11.55 -1.67
CA LEU A 192 -15.64 10.96 -1.82
C LEU A 192 -15.64 9.44 -1.64
N PRO A 193 -14.76 8.65 -2.28
CA PRO A 193 -14.81 7.19 -2.14
C PRO A 193 -14.60 6.72 -0.69
N PRO A 194 -13.60 7.22 0.06
CA PRO A 194 -13.46 6.91 1.48
C PRO A 194 -14.68 7.33 2.30
N LEU A 195 -15.21 8.54 2.07
CA LEU A 195 -16.37 9.03 2.81
C LEU A 195 -17.59 8.12 2.61
N VAL A 196 -17.85 7.71 1.37
CA VAL A 196 -18.95 6.80 1.05
C VAL A 196 -18.72 5.44 1.72
N ALA A 197 -17.50 4.90 1.67
CA ALA A 197 -17.16 3.64 2.33
C ALA A 197 -17.44 3.70 3.84
N HIS A 198 -16.95 4.74 4.52
CA HIS A 198 -17.18 4.93 5.95
C HIS A 198 -18.66 5.12 6.30
N LEU A 199 -19.42 5.84 5.47
CA LEU A 199 -20.87 6.00 5.66
C LEU A 199 -21.61 4.66 5.49
N MET A 200 -21.21 3.83 4.54
CA MET A 200 -21.81 2.51 4.33
C MET A 200 -21.49 1.56 5.48
N ILE A 201 -20.27 1.60 6.01
CA ILE A 201 -19.88 0.85 7.23
C ILE A 201 -20.70 1.34 8.43
N GLY A 202 -20.75 2.66 8.66
CA GLY A 202 -21.51 3.25 9.76
C GLY A 202 -23.02 3.01 9.66
N ALA A 203 -23.56 2.83 8.46
CA ALA A 203 -24.94 2.46 8.23
C ALA A 203 -25.21 0.95 8.36
N GLY A 204 -24.18 0.13 8.64
CA GLY A 204 -24.29 -1.33 8.71
C GLY A 204 -24.61 -1.99 7.37
N MET A 205 -24.36 -1.30 6.25
CA MET A 205 -24.63 -1.82 4.91
C MET A 205 -23.55 -2.80 4.42
N ILE A 206 -22.43 -2.88 5.15
CA ILE A 206 -21.26 -3.67 4.78
C ILE A 206 -20.86 -4.52 5.98
N GLU A 207 -20.86 -5.83 5.78
CA GLU A 207 -20.47 -6.81 6.77
C GLU A 207 -18.94 -6.93 6.85
N VAL A 208 -18.46 -7.33 8.03
CA VAL A 208 -17.05 -7.61 8.26
C VAL A 208 -16.68 -8.90 7.52
N SER A 209 -15.59 -8.88 6.76
CA SER A 209 -15.09 -10.10 6.11
C SER A 209 -14.22 -10.83 7.13
N SER A 210 -14.78 -11.81 7.84
CA SER A 210 -14.05 -12.51 8.89
C SER A 210 -12.74 -13.09 8.37
N SER A 211 -12.74 -13.72 7.19
CA SER A 211 -11.54 -14.27 6.55
C SER A 211 -10.38 -13.27 6.37
N VAL A 212 -10.66 -11.99 6.13
CA VAL A 212 -9.63 -10.96 5.95
C VAL A 212 -9.26 -10.30 7.26
N ALA A 213 -10.24 -10.07 8.14
CA ALA A 213 -9.98 -9.62 9.50
C ALA A 213 -9.04 -10.58 10.25
N LEU A 214 -9.20 -11.89 10.02
CA LEU A 214 -8.34 -12.93 10.57
C LEU A 214 -6.87 -12.83 10.13
N ILE A 215 -6.56 -12.30 8.93
CA ILE A 215 -5.19 -12.10 8.43
C ILE A 215 -4.41 -11.10 9.30
N GLY A 216 -5.09 -10.10 9.86
CA GLY A 216 -4.50 -9.13 10.78
C GLY A 216 -4.30 -9.66 12.20
N THR A 217 -4.54 -10.95 12.46
CA THR A 217 -4.33 -11.52 13.80
C THR A 217 -2.86 -11.86 13.98
N PHE A 218 -2.23 -11.22 14.98
CA PHE A 218 -0.85 -11.53 15.35
C PHE A 218 -0.80 -12.10 16.76
N ILE A 219 -0.21 -13.29 16.90
CA ILE A 219 -0.04 -13.98 18.17
C ILE A 219 1.44 -14.29 18.35
N SER A 220 2.03 -13.86 19.46
CA SER A 220 3.39 -14.23 19.83
C SER A 220 3.40 -15.41 20.79
N LEU A 221 4.42 -16.27 20.66
CA LEU A 221 4.74 -17.33 21.60
C LEU A 221 6.04 -16.98 22.31
N GLU A 222 6.03 -17.05 23.63
CA GLU A 222 7.20 -16.83 24.47
C GLU A 222 7.38 -17.96 25.48
N HIS A 223 8.59 -18.49 25.61
CA HIS A 223 8.97 -19.33 26.73
C HIS A 223 9.30 -18.47 27.96
N THR A 224 8.43 -18.52 28.98
CA THR A 224 8.66 -17.76 30.24
C THR A 224 9.33 -18.61 31.33
N ALA A 225 9.28 -19.93 31.19
CA ALA A 225 10.02 -20.89 32.00
C ALA A 225 10.29 -22.16 31.16
N PRO A 226 11.18 -23.08 31.61
CA PRO A 226 11.46 -24.30 30.88
C PRO A 226 10.21 -25.12 30.55
N ASP A 227 9.24 -25.20 31.46
CA ASP A 227 8.01 -25.98 31.32
C ASP A 227 6.77 -25.14 30.91
N THR A 228 6.98 -23.87 30.51
CA THR A 228 5.89 -22.90 30.40
C THR A 228 6.02 -22.02 29.15
N ILE A 229 4.99 -22.05 28.32
CA ILE A 229 4.82 -21.12 27.19
C ILE A 229 3.69 -20.14 27.47
N VAL A 230 3.81 -18.93 26.93
CA VAL A 230 2.78 -17.90 26.97
C VAL A 230 2.47 -17.49 25.54
N LEU A 231 1.19 -17.59 25.17
CA LEU A 231 0.70 -16.95 23.96
C LEU A 231 0.16 -15.57 24.33
N THR A 232 0.57 -14.56 23.56
CA THR A 232 0.04 -13.19 23.67
C THR A 232 -0.63 -12.80 22.36
N ALA A 233 -1.88 -12.38 22.43
CA ALA A 233 -2.56 -11.79 21.29
C ALA A 233 -2.09 -10.34 21.13
N LEU A 234 -1.30 -10.05 20.10
CA LEU A 234 -0.69 -8.74 19.88
C LEU A 234 -1.56 -7.85 19.00
N GLU A 235 -2.17 -8.41 17.97
CA GLU A 235 -3.16 -7.74 17.13
C GLU A 235 -4.38 -8.65 17.01
N VAL A 236 -5.56 -8.10 17.29
CA VAL A 236 -6.81 -8.85 17.32
C VAL A 236 -7.84 -8.12 16.46
N PRO A 237 -8.50 -8.81 15.52
CA PRO A 237 -9.55 -8.19 14.73
C PRO A 237 -10.75 -7.78 15.59
N ALA A 238 -11.64 -6.96 15.02
CA ALA A 238 -12.90 -6.61 15.67
C ALA A 238 -13.64 -7.88 16.11
N THR A 239 -14.19 -7.86 17.32
CA THR A 239 -14.89 -9.01 17.92
C THR A 239 -16.06 -9.52 17.06
N SER A 240 -16.67 -8.65 16.24
CA SER A 240 -17.69 -9.02 15.27
C SER A 240 -17.19 -9.95 14.14
N ALA A 241 -15.88 -10.07 13.96
CA ALA A 241 -15.26 -10.98 12.99
C ALA A 241 -14.96 -12.36 13.58
N LEU A 242 -14.90 -12.50 14.90
CA LEU A 242 -14.43 -13.71 15.58
C LEU A 242 -15.59 -14.57 16.09
N ALA A 243 -15.48 -15.88 15.88
CA ALA A 243 -16.39 -16.85 16.46
C ALA A 243 -16.17 -16.99 17.99
N ASP A 244 -17.06 -17.72 18.65
CA ASP A 244 -16.92 -18.13 20.04
C ASP A 244 -16.86 -19.67 20.12
N PRO A 245 -15.73 -20.26 20.55
CA PRO A 245 -14.49 -19.62 20.99
C PRO A 245 -13.67 -19.02 19.83
N PRO A 246 -12.88 -17.95 20.08
CA PRO A 246 -12.16 -17.24 19.01
C PRO A 246 -10.90 -17.94 18.53
N TYR A 247 -10.28 -18.77 19.37
CA TYR A 247 -9.02 -19.45 19.08
C TYR A 247 -9.04 -20.91 19.52
N SER A 248 -8.43 -21.77 18.71
CA SER A 248 -8.03 -23.12 19.09
C SER A 248 -6.51 -23.26 19.06
N VAL A 249 -5.94 -24.01 19.99
CA VAL A 249 -4.49 -24.14 20.17
C VAL A 249 -4.10 -25.61 20.11
N TYR A 250 -3.17 -25.94 19.23
CA TYR A 250 -2.71 -27.31 18.96
C TYR A 250 -1.20 -27.44 19.11
N ILE A 251 -0.75 -28.55 19.68
CA ILE A 251 0.69 -28.85 19.81
C ILE A 251 1.11 -29.77 18.65
N ASN A 252 1.95 -29.25 17.75
CA ASN A 252 2.29 -29.90 16.48
C ASN A 252 3.14 -31.18 16.64
N GLY A 253 3.96 -31.25 17.69
CA GLY A 253 4.76 -32.45 18.01
C GLY A 253 3.94 -33.67 18.46
N PHE A 254 2.63 -33.51 18.71
CA PHE A 254 1.74 -34.55 19.25
C PHE A 254 0.52 -34.75 18.36
N HIS A 255 0.70 -34.91 17.03
CA HIS A 255 -0.42 -35.11 16.09
C HIS A 255 -1.48 -33.99 16.11
N GLY A 256 -1.13 -32.76 16.50
CA GLY A 256 -2.09 -31.67 16.62
C GLY A 256 -3.09 -31.91 17.75
N VAL A 257 -2.59 -32.25 18.94
CA VAL A 257 -3.43 -32.40 20.14
C VAL A 257 -3.98 -31.04 20.56
N ASP A 258 -5.30 -30.98 20.74
CA ASP A 258 -6.04 -29.80 21.19
C ASP A 258 -5.75 -29.51 22.67
N VAL A 259 -5.24 -28.31 22.93
CA VAL A 259 -4.98 -27.77 24.27
C VAL A 259 -5.61 -26.37 24.43
N SER A 260 -6.62 -26.03 23.64
CA SER A 260 -7.20 -24.67 23.55
C SER A 260 -7.61 -24.06 24.88
N ASN A 261 -8.09 -24.89 25.82
CA ASN A 261 -8.57 -24.49 27.13
C ASN A 261 -8.34 -25.62 28.16
N THR A 262 -8.66 -25.40 29.43
CA THR A 262 -8.45 -26.41 30.49
C THR A 262 -9.20 -27.71 30.22
N SER A 263 -10.38 -27.66 29.60
CA SER A 263 -11.16 -28.87 29.28
C SER A 263 -10.51 -29.67 28.14
N ALA A 264 -10.05 -29.01 27.08
CA ALA A 264 -9.33 -29.63 25.97
C ALA A 264 -8.01 -30.24 26.46
N ALA A 265 -7.25 -29.50 27.26
CA ALA A 265 -6.02 -29.99 27.88
C ALA A 265 -6.27 -31.21 28.77
N ALA A 266 -7.32 -31.22 29.59
CA ALA A 266 -7.68 -32.40 30.40
C ALA A 266 -8.08 -33.61 29.55
N ALA A 267 -8.79 -33.39 28.44
CA ALA A 267 -9.20 -34.44 27.50
C ALA A 267 -8.03 -35.00 26.67
N SER A 268 -6.98 -34.22 26.48
CA SER A 268 -5.78 -34.63 25.72
C SER A 268 -5.00 -35.78 26.35
N GLY A 269 -5.17 -36.01 27.66
CA GLY A 269 -4.35 -36.95 28.43
C GLY A 269 -2.92 -36.46 28.72
N LEU A 270 -2.57 -35.25 28.29
CA LEU A 270 -1.30 -34.60 28.61
C LEU A 270 -1.42 -33.89 29.98
N ALA A 271 -0.33 -33.92 30.75
CA ALA A 271 -0.24 -33.19 32.02
C ALA A 271 0.05 -31.70 31.77
N ILE A 272 -0.92 -31.01 31.18
CA ILE A 272 -0.86 -29.59 30.82
C ILE A 272 -1.92 -28.82 31.61
N THR A 273 -1.53 -27.66 32.11
CA THR A 273 -2.43 -26.69 32.73
C THR A 273 -2.51 -25.44 31.86
N VAL A 274 -3.72 -24.89 31.75
CA VAL A 274 -4.02 -23.70 30.92
C VAL A 274 -4.60 -22.60 31.81
N GLU A 275 -4.00 -21.41 31.77
CA GLU A 275 -4.46 -20.24 32.52
C GLU A 275 -4.49 -18.99 31.62
N PRO A 276 -5.63 -18.28 31.47
CA PRO A 276 -6.91 -18.52 32.13
C PRO A 276 -7.62 -19.78 31.60
N ALA A 277 -8.61 -20.28 32.34
CA ALA A 277 -9.22 -21.59 32.07
C ALA A 277 -9.88 -21.72 30.68
N ASN A 278 -10.34 -20.59 30.13
CA ASN A 278 -10.95 -20.51 28.79
C ASN A 278 -9.92 -20.39 27.66
N GLY A 279 -8.62 -20.34 27.97
CA GLY A 279 -7.56 -20.14 26.98
C GLY A 279 -7.39 -18.68 26.56
N LEU A 280 -6.73 -18.49 25.41
CA LEU A 280 -6.45 -17.17 24.83
C LEU A 280 -7.75 -16.44 24.48
N GLN A 281 -7.80 -15.14 24.78
CA GLN A 281 -8.99 -14.32 24.57
C GLN A 281 -8.81 -13.42 23.34
N ALA A 282 -9.93 -13.08 22.70
CA ALA A 282 -9.97 -12.10 21.60
C ALA A 282 -9.87 -10.65 22.11
N VAL A 283 -8.80 -10.35 22.84
CA VAL A 283 -8.50 -9.01 23.35
C VAL A 283 -7.03 -8.74 23.13
N GLU A 284 -6.72 -7.57 22.57
CA GLU A 284 -5.34 -7.11 22.36
C GLU A 284 -4.57 -7.07 23.70
N GLY A 285 -3.37 -7.61 23.71
CA GLY A 285 -2.53 -7.80 24.88
C GLY A 285 -2.98 -8.93 25.82
N SER A 286 -4.03 -9.70 25.47
CA SER A 286 -4.43 -10.84 26.28
C SER A 286 -3.37 -11.92 26.27
N LYS A 287 -3.23 -12.60 27.40
CA LYS A 287 -2.22 -13.64 27.62
C LYS A 287 -2.88 -14.90 28.11
N ALA A 288 -2.45 -16.02 27.56
CA ALA A 288 -2.76 -17.34 28.07
C ALA A 288 -1.47 -18.15 28.21
N THR A 289 -1.41 -18.95 29.26
CA THR A 289 -0.24 -19.68 29.70
C THR A 289 -0.54 -21.17 29.63
N TRP A 290 0.35 -21.92 28.98
CA TRP A 290 0.35 -23.37 28.98
C TRP A 290 1.57 -23.87 29.73
N LYS A 291 1.33 -24.69 30.74
CA LYS A 291 2.39 -25.25 31.57
C LYS A 291 2.31 -26.76 31.63
N GLY A 292 3.43 -27.44 31.40
CA GLY A 292 3.53 -28.90 31.48
C GLY A 292 4.86 -29.44 30.94
N ALA A 293 5.15 -30.70 31.27
CA ALA A 293 6.41 -31.36 30.91
C ALA A 293 6.66 -31.45 29.40
N VAL A 294 5.61 -31.28 28.59
CA VAL A 294 5.68 -31.27 27.13
C VAL A 294 6.50 -30.09 26.58
N PHE A 295 6.69 -29.04 27.38
CA PHE A 295 7.42 -27.83 27.00
C PHE A 295 8.86 -27.81 27.54
N GLU A 296 9.26 -28.75 28.41
CA GLU A 296 10.53 -28.75 29.17
C GLU A 296 11.83 -28.74 28.35
N ASP A 297 11.78 -29.06 27.06
CA ASP A 297 12.96 -29.19 26.22
C ASP A 297 13.31 -27.89 25.49
N ASN A 298 14.22 -27.10 26.06
CA ASN A 298 14.79 -25.91 25.41
C ASN A 298 15.62 -26.22 24.15
N SER A 299 15.90 -27.50 23.83
CA SER A 299 16.70 -27.88 22.66
C SER A 299 15.87 -28.19 21.41
N THR A 300 14.55 -28.35 21.56
CA THR A 300 13.62 -28.59 20.45
C THR A 300 12.60 -27.44 20.42
N PRO A 301 12.51 -26.64 19.34
CA PRO A 301 11.54 -25.55 19.25
C PRO A 301 10.12 -26.09 19.47
N VAL A 302 9.41 -25.55 20.47
CA VAL A 302 8.01 -25.86 20.66
C VAL A 302 7.24 -25.23 19.50
N SER A 303 6.61 -26.06 18.68
CA SER A 303 5.74 -25.62 17.60
C SER A 303 4.29 -25.75 18.03
N VAL A 304 3.63 -24.60 18.14
CA VAL A 304 2.20 -24.49 18.40
C VAL A 304 1.53 -23.95 17.15
N THR A 305 0.45 -24.60 16.75
CA THR A 305 -0.47 -24.06 15.76
C THR A 305 -1.63 -23.43 16.51
N VAL A 306 -1.90 -22.15 16.24
CA VAL A 306 -3.10 -21.48 16.69
C VAL A 306 -4.04 -21.34 15.49
N ILE A 307 -5.28 -21.78 15.62
CA ILE A 307 -6.32 -21.54 14.63
C ILE A 307 -7.19 -20.41 15.15
N ALA A 308 -7.34 -19.35 14.37
CA ALA A 308 -8.31 -18.29 14.67
C ALA A 308 -9.59 -18.51 13.85
N HIS A 309 -10.73 -18.41 14.52
CA HIS A 309 -12.04 -18.78 13.98
C HIS A 309 -12.88 -17.54 13.66
N GLY A 310 -13.38 -17.49 12.43
CA GLY A 310 -14.24 -16.42 11.92
C GLY A 310 -15.72 -16.71 12.16
N THR A 311 -16.54 -15.67 12.34
CA THR A 311 -18.00 -15.82 12.51
C THR A 311 -18.70 -16.43 11.28
N ASP A 312 -18.07 -16.35 10.11
CA ASP A 312 -18.51 -16.93 8.85
C ASP A 312 -18.08 -18.39 8.66
N GLY A 313 -17.39 -18.98 9.64
CA GLY A 313 -16.81 -20.33 9.59
C GLY A 313 -15.49 -20.42 8.82
N SER A 314 -14.85 -19.29 8.50
CA SER A 314 -13.46 -19.27 8.04
C SER A 314 -12.50 -19.56 9.19
N ASP A 315 -11.43 -20.29 8.88
CA ASP A 315 -10.35 -20.59 9.80
C ASP A 315 -9.03 -20.14 9.18
N ILE A 316 -8.18 -19.49 9.97
CA ILE A 316 -6.80 -19.20 9.58
C ILE A 316 -5.84 -19.91 10.52
N GLU A 317 -4.86 -20.61 9.94
CA GLU A 317 -3.78 -21.21 10.69
C GLU A 317 -2.69 -20.18 10.93
N LEU A 318 -2.46 -19.84 12.19
CA LEU A 318 -1.37 -18.99 12.66
C LEU A 318 -0.28 -19.92 13.19
N VAL A 319 0.75 -20.14 12.37
CA VAL A 319 1.92 -20.90 12.81
C VAL A 319 2.78 -19.98 13.66
N VAL A 320 2.79 -20.22 14.97
CA VAL A 320 3.57 -19.41 15.92
C VAL A 320 4.86 -20.14 16.22
N LEU A 321 5.97 -19.59 15.73
CA LEU A 321 7.31 -20.12 15.97
C LEU A 321 7.97 -19.35 17.12
N ASP A 322 8.53 -20.11 18.06
CA ASP A 322 9.33 -19.60 19.16
C ASP A 322 10.43 -18.65 18.65
N HIS A 323 10.32 -17.36 18.97
CA HIS A 323 11.32 -16.35 18.66
C HIS A 323 12.47 -16.42 19.67
N ASN A 324 13.17 -17.55 19.70
CA ASN A 324 14.52 -17.58 20.26
C ASN A 324 15.50 -17.01 19.23
N VAL A 325 15.44 -15.70 19.00
CA VAL A 325 16.56 -14.93 18.46
C VAL A 325 17.54 -14.76 19.62
N GLN A 326 18.43 -15.73 19.79
CA GLN A 326 19.65 -15.50 20.56
C GLN A 326 20.60 -14.63 19.71
N ASP A 327 21.05 -13.54 20.32
CA ASP A 327 22.11 -12.63 19.87
C ASP A 327 23.35 -13.34 19.28
#